data_AF-A0A968VSC1-F1
#
_entry.id   AF-A0A968VSC1-F1
#
_cell.length_a   1.000
_cell.length_b   1.000
_cell.length_c   1.000
_cell.angle_alpha   90.00
_cell.angle_beta   90.00
_cell.angle_gamma   90.00
#
_symmetry.space_group_name_H-M   'P 1'
#
loop_
_entity.id
_entity.type
_entity.pdbx_description
1 polymer ?
#
loop_
_entity_poly.entity_id
_entity_poly.type
_entity_poly.pdbx_seq_one_letter_code
_entity_poly.pdbx_strand_id
1 'polypeptide(L)'
;MEVGAWPSHVAVSADGAYLAVGLRETGRQLAILPTATLDDPNTFRYVSVERADGTPADEVSSVFWHPSGQFLGVGVSAEEIQFYRVAQGSADIKVTPHGARITGGYTYSYGQFTSDGRFYLTSEINWDRYPPPLAQPGSTRRAK
;
A
#
# COMPACT_ATOMS: atom_id res chain seq x y z
N MET A 1 16.75 -16.28 -3.39
CA MET A 1 16.70 -14.83 -3.57
C MET A 1 15.52 -14.31 -2.78
N GLU A 2 15.71 -13.21 -2.04
CA GLU A 2 14.72 -12.67 -1.11
C GLU A 2 14.59 -11.16 -1.38
N VAL A 3 13.35 -10.69 -1.57
CA VAL A 3 13.03 -9.28 -1.91
C VAL A 3 12.98 -8.36 -0.68
N GLY A 4 13.07 -8.93 0.52
CA GLY A 4 12.88 -8.22 1.78
C GLY A 4 11.99 -9.04 2.71
N ALA A 5 11.90 -8.59 3.96
CA ALA A 5 11.17 -9.31 4.98
C ALA A 5 9.65 -9.09 4.83
N TRP A 6 8.88 -10.18 4.94
CA TRP A 6 7.41 -10.17 5.02
C TRP A 6 6.71 -9.37 3.90
N PRO A 7 6.76 -9.86 2.65
CA PRO A 7 6.00 -9.23 1.57
C PRO A 7 4.50 -9.28 1.86
N SER A 8 3.86 -8.13 1.81
CA SER A 8 2.44 -7.93 2.13
C SER A 8 1.56 -7.83 0.89
N HIS A 9 2.08 -7.24 -0.19
CA HIS A 9 1.35 -7.01 -1.44
C HIS A 9 2.31 -6.98 -2.63
N VAL A 10 1.82 -7.38 -3.80
CA VAL A 10 2.56 -7.29 -5.07
C VAL A 10 1.68 -6.72 -6.17
N ALA A 11 2.26 -5.92 -7.08
CA ALA A 11 1.55 -5.40 -8.24
C ALA A 11 2.49 -5.23 -9.43
N VAL A 12 2.04 -5.67 -10.61
CA VAL A 12 2.77 -5.52 -11.87
C VAL A 12 2.28 -4.25 -12.58
N SER A 13 3.20 -3.48 -13.18
CA SER A 13 2.85 -2.30 -13.96
C SER A 13 2.01 -2.66 -15.19
N ALA A 14 1.26 -1.70 -15.72
CA ALA A 14 0.32 -1.96 -16.82
C ALA A 14 0.99 -2.51 -18.10
N ASP A 15 2.24 -2.14 -18.34
CA ASP A 15 3.07 -2.64 -19.45
C ASP A 15 3.83 -3.94 -19.13
N GLY A 16 3.71 -4.44 -17.90
CA GLY A 16 4.41 -5.64 -17.44
C GLY A 16 5.88 -5.43 -17.12
N ALA A 17 6.44 -4.22 -17.27
CA ALA A 17 7.88 -3.98 -17.16
C ALA A 17 8.39 -3.93 -15.71
N TYR A 18 7.52 -3.64 -14.75
CA TYR A 18 7.89 -3.46 -13.34
C TYR A 18 7.02 -4.27 -12.41
N LEU A 19 7.64 -4.75 -11.34
CA LEU A 19 6.98 -5.28 -10.16
C LEU A 19 7.16 -4.26 -9.02
N ALA A 20 6.09 -4.01 -8.28
CA ALA A 20 6.13 -3.30 -7.02
C ALA A 20 5.74 -4.25 -5.89
N VAL A 21 6.45 -4.18 -4.76
CA VAL A 21 6.27 -5.06 -3.61
C VAL A 21 6.16 -4.21 -2.35
N GLY A 22 5.05 -4.36 -1.62
CA GLY A 22 4.91 -3.87 -0.25
C GLY A 22 5.61 -4.81 0.72
N LEU A 23 6.33 -4.26 1.68
CA LEU A 23 7.16 -4.96 2.66
C LEU A 23 6.86 -4.44 4.06
N ARG A 24 6.97 -5.32 5.06
CA ARG A 24 6.98 -4.95 6.48
C ARG A 24 8.43 -4.89 6.98
N GLU A 25 9.12 -3.87 6.50
CA GLU A 25 10.53 -3.61 6.80
C GLU A 25 10.78 -2.10 6.85
N THR A 26 10.92 -1.54 8.06
CA THR A 26 11.12 -0.11 8.26
C THR A 26 12.35 0.40 7.49
N GLY A 27 12.16 1.45 6.70
CA GLY A 27 13.19 2.03 5.81
C GLY A 27 13.24 1.39 4.42
N ARG A 28 12.55 0.27 4.21
CA ARG A 28 12.50 -0.49 2.94
C ARG A 28 11.09 -1.01 2.66
N GLN A 29 10.06 -0.26 3.01
CA GLN A 29 8.67 -0.73 3.01
C GLN A 29 8.09 -0.89 1.59
N LEU A 30 8.68 -0.26 0.57
CA LEU A 30 8.29 -0.45 -0.83
C LEU A 30 9.52 -0.80 -1.66
N ALA A 31 9.45 -1.87 -2.44
CA ALA A 31 10.43 -2.22 -3.44
C ALA A 31 9.84 -2.10 -4.85
N ILE A 32 10.59 -1.55 -5.80
CA ILE A 32 10.29 -1.57 -7.23
C ILE A 32 11.46 -2.20 -7.98
N LEU A 33 11.16 -3.07 -8.94
CA LEU A 33 12.15 -3.80 -9.72
C LEU A 33 11.67 -4.09 -11.15
N PRO A 34 12.56 -4.14 -12.15
CA PRO A 34 12.21 -4.60 -13.48
C PRO A 34 11.83 -6.09 -13.47
N THR A 35 10.79 -6.46 -14.20
CA THR A 35 10.37 -7.88 -14.34
C THR A 35 11.34 -8.70 -15.20
N ALA A 36 12.12 -8.04 -16.07
CA ALA A 36 13.13 -8.69 -16.89
C ALA A 36 14.35 -9.16 -16.07
N THR A 37 14.51 -8.67 -14.84
CA THR A 37 15.69 -8.92 -13.99
C THR A 37 15.27 -9.40 -12.61
N LEU A 38 14.15 -10.15 -12.52
CA LEU A 38 13.64 -10.63 -11.25
C LEU A 38 14.66 -11.44 -10.47
N ASP A 39 15.59 -12.11 -11.16
CA ASP A 39 16.68 -12.93 -10.60
C ASP A 39 17.91 -12.13 -10.11
N ASP A 40 17.98 -10.83 -10.40
CA ASP A 40 19.07 -9.95 -9.95
C ASP A 40 18.61 -9.00 -8.81
N PRO A 41 18.98 -9.29 -7.55
CA PRO A 41 18.58 -8.46 -6.40
C PRO A 41 19.17 -7.04 -6.43
N ASN A 42 20.21 -6.77 -7.23
CA ASN A 42 20.79 -5.43 -7.34
C ASN A 42 19.91 -4.45 -8.12
N THR A 43 18.87 -4.95 -8.77
CA THR A 43 17.91 -4.14 -9.53
C THR A 43 16.78 -3.60 -8.67
N PHE A 44 16.70 -4.03 -7.40
CA PHE A 44 15.66 -3.60 -6.49
C PHE A 44 15.91 -2.16 -6.06
N ARG A 45 14.85 -1.36 -6.08
CA ARG A 45 14.83 0.01 -5.55
C ARG A 45 13.90 0.06 -4.37
N TYR A 46 14.50 0.16 -3.20
CA TYR A 46 13.80 0.29 -1.94
C TYR A 46 13.49 1.75 -1.65
N VAL A 47 12.30 1.99 -1.14
CA VAL A 47 11.78 3.30 -0.80
C VAL A 47 11.37 3.27 0.67
N SER A 48 11.91 4.21 1.44
CA SER A 48 11.40 4.48 2.78
C SER A 48 10.06 5.21 2.66
N VAL A 49 9.01 4.62 3.19
CA VAL A 49 7.67 5.18 3.21
C VAL A 49 7.44 5.82 4.58
N GLU A 50 6.94 7.05 4.59
CA GLU A 50 6.65 7.83 5.80
C GLU A 50 5.14 8.03 5.94
N ARG A 51 4.65 8.03 7.17
CA ARG A 51 3.29 8.43 7.56
C ARG A 51 3.12 9.93 7.50
N ALA A 52 1.87 10.40 7.59
CA ALA A 52 1.56 11.83 7.45
C ALA A 52 2.22 12.72 8.52
N ASP A 53 2.56 12.15 9.68
CA ASP A 53 3.27 12.81 10.77
C ASP A 53 4.81 12.83 10.60
N GLY A 54 5.33 12.29 9.49
CA GLY A 54 6.76 12.21 9.20
C GLY A 54 7.48 11.04 9.85
N THR A 55 6.78 10.16 10.58
CA THR A 55 7.39 8.93 11.10
C THR A 55 7.48 7.86 10.01
N PRO A 56 8.46 6.95 10.06
CA PRO A 56 8.51 5.81 9.14
C PRO A 56 7.25 4.94 9.28
N ALA A 57 6.70 4.47 8.16
CA ALA A 57 5.65 3.46 8.19
C ALA A 57 6.20 2.12 8.68
N ASP A 58 5.39 1.35 9.40
CA ASP A 58 5.77 0.00 9.83
C ASP A 58 5.76 -0.99 8.66
N GLU A 59 4.84 -0.78 7.71
CA GLU A 59 4.68 -1.58 6.50
C GLU A 59 4.02 -0.75 5.39
N VAL A 60 4.08 -1.29 4.17
CA VAL A 60 3.14 -0.93 3.12
C VAL A 60 2.08 -2.02 3.05
N SER A 61 0.81 -1.70 3.28
CA SER A 61 -0.27 -2.69 3.32
C SER A 61 -0.82 -3.04 1.94
N SER A 62 -0.68 -2.13 0.97
CA SER A 62 -1.16 -2.34 -0.39
C SER A 62 -0.44 -1.43 -1.40
N VAL A 63 -0.35 -1.89 -2.64
CA VAL A 63 0.30 -1.15 -3.74
C VAL A 63 -0.48 -1.35 -5.03
N PHE A 64 -0.87 -0.26 -5.69
CA PHE A 64 -1.62 -0.31 -6.95
C PHE A 64 -1.01 0.60 -8.00
N TRP A 65 -0.74 0.06 -9.18
CA TRP A 65 -0.28 0.84 -10.32
C TRP A 65 -1.43 1.66 -10.92
N HIS A 66 -1.13 2.91 -11.22
CA HIS A 66 -1.92 3.70 -12.15
C HIS A 66 -1.76 3.13 -13.58
N PRO A 67 -2.80 3.15 -14.44
CA PRO A 67 -2.74 2.58 -15.79
C PRO A 67 -1.63 3.14 -16.69
N SER A 68 -1.15 4.36 -16.42
CA SER A 68 0.00 4.93 -17.14
C SER A 68 1.34 4.28 -16.80
N GLY A 69 1.44 3.48 -15.74
CA GLY A 69 2.70 2.95 -15.22
C GLY A 69 3.60 4.00 -14.54
N GLN A 70 3.15 5.25 -14.40
CA GLN A 70 3.97 6.34 -13.86
C GLN A 70 3.62 6.73 -12.43
N PHE A 71 2.58 6.13 -11.86
CA PHE A 71 2.14 6.43 -10.50
C PHE A 71 1.73 5.17 -9.75
N LEU A 72 1.82 5.24 -8.43
CA LEU A 72 1.38 4.23 -7.49
C LEU A 72 0.42 4.85 -6.48
N GLY A 73 -0.63 4.12 -6.09
CA GLY A 73 -1.34 4.32 -4.84
C GLY A 73 -0.79 3.32 -3.82
N VAL A 74 -0.34 3.81 -2.67
CA VAL A 74 0.33 3.01 -1.64
C VAL A 74 -0.42 3.16 -0.32
N GLY A 75 -0.89 2.05 0.24
CA GLY A 75 -1.41 2.00 1.60
C GLY A 75 -0.26 2.11 2.59
N VAL A 76 -0.15 3.25 3.26
CA VAL A 76 0.90 3.55 4.25
C VAL A 76 0.51 3.02 5.63
N SER A 77 -0.80 2.93 5.89
CA SER A 77 -1.38 2.30 7.05
C SER A 77 -2.84 1.95 6.78
N ALA A 78 -3.57 1.46 7.78
CA ALA A 78 -5.02 1.31 7.69
C ALA A 78 -5.73 2.63 7.36
N GLU A 79 -5.21 3.78 7.78
CA GLU A 79 -5.92 5.07 7.73
C GLU A 79 -5.35 6.03 6.68
N GLU A 80 -4.37 5.56 5.89
CA GLU A 80 -3.56 6.44 5.06
C GLU A 80 -3.17 5.81 3.73
N ILE A 81 -3.42 6.55 2.65
CA ILE A 81 -2.93 6.24 1.30
C ILE A 81 -2.10 7.42 0.80
N GLN A 82 -0.88 7.14 0.33
CA GLN A 82 0.00 8.10 -0.33
C GLN A 82 0.19 7.70 -1.79
N PHE A 83 0.15 8.68 -2.68
CA PHE A 83 0.51 8.46 -4.08
C PHE A 83 1.99 8.72 -4.30
N TYR A 84 2.61 7.94 -5.19
CA TYR A 84 3.99 8.12 -5.59
C TYR A 84 4.06 8.26 -7.10
N ARG A 85 4.97 9.11 -7.59
CA ARG A 85 5.41 9.13 -8.98
C ARG A 85 6.59 8.18 -9.12
N VAL A 86 6.53 7.34 -10.15
CA VAL A 86 7.63 6.48 -10.59
C VAL A 86 8.18 7.09 -11.88
N ALA A 87 9.43 7.54 -11.83
CA ALA A 87 10.14 8.09 -12.96
C ALA A 87 11.31 7.18 -13.32
N GLN A 88 11.30 6.68 -14.55
CA GLN A 88 12.39 5.87 -15.08
C GLN A 88 13.49 6.79 -15.65
N GLY A 89 14.70 6.68 -15.11
CA GLY A 89 15.92 7.16 -15.74
C GLY A 89 16.61 6.05 -16.53
N SER A 90 17.66 6.39 -17.28
CA SER A 90 18.45 5.43 -18.06
C SER A 90 19.19 4.39 -17.22
N ALA A 91 19.40 4.65 -15.93
CA ALA A 91 20.14 3.76 -15.03
C ALA A 91 19.42 3.52 -13.68
N ASP A 92 18.29 4.19 -13.42
CA ASP A 92 17.67 4.17 -12.09
C ASP A 92 16.16 4.38 -12.14
N ILE A 93 15.44 3.84 -11.15
CA ILE A 93 14.01 4.05 -10.93
C ILE A 93 13.89 5.01 -9.75
N LYS A 94 13.36 6.20 -10.00
CA LYS A 94 13.10 7.19 -8.96
C LYS A 94 11.65 7.14 -8.53
N VAL A 95 11.44 7.00 -7.22
CA VAL A 95 10.11 6.97 -6.60
C VAL A 95 9.99 8.14 -5.65
N THR A 96 9.01 9.02 -5.86
CA THR A 96 8.83 10.22 -5.03
C THR A 96 7.37 10.41 -4.67
N PRO A 97 7.05 10.89 -3.45
CA PRO A 97 5.69 11.26 -3.10
C PRO A 97 5.08 12.23 -4.12
N HIS A 98 3.80 12.06 -4.41
CA HIS A 98 3.07 12.85 -5.39
C HIS A 98 1.67 13.16 -4.88
N GLY A 99 1.24 14.42 -5.04
CA GLY A 99 -0.11 14.84 -4.67
C GLY A 99 -0.42 14.74 -3.17
N ALA A 100 -1.70 14.96 -2.85
CA ALA A 100 -2.20 14.88 -1.49
C ALA A 100 -2.36 13.43 -1.04
N ARG A 101 -2.14 13.19 0.26
CA ARG A 101 -2.49 11.93 0.92
C ARG A 101 -4.00 11.84 1.12
N ILE A 102 -4.53 10.63 1.10
CA ILE A 102 -5.86 10.34 1.62
C ILE A 102 -5.68 9.96 3.09
N THR A 103 -6.25 10.75 3.99
CA THR A 103 -6.17 10.58 5.45
C THR A 103 -7.57 10.75 6.07
N GLY A 104 -7.70 10.42 7.36
CA GLY A 104 -8.90 10.73 8.14
C GLY A 104 -10.06 9.73 8.01
N GLY A 105 -9.84 8.61 7.33
CA GLY A 105 -10.72 7.42 7.38
C GLY A 105 -10.27 6.44 8.46
N TYR A 106 -11.05 5.41 8.75
CA TYR A 106 -10.75 4.40 9.78
C TYR A 106 -9.93 3.22 9.26
N THR A 107 -10.36 2.58 8.17
CA THR A 107 -9.63 1.44 7.60
C THR A 107 -9.90 1.35 6.11
N TYR A 108 -8.95 1.81 5.31
CA TYR A 108 -8.89 1.52 3.89
C TYR A 108 -8.45 0.08 3.68
N SER A 109 -9.25 -0.67 2.91
CA SER A 109 -9.04 -2.10 2.69
C SER A 109 -8.36 -2.39 1.35
N TYR A 110 -8.96 -1.89 0.28
CA TYR A 110 -8.50 -2.09 -1.08
C TYR A 110 -8.64 -0.79 -1.86
N GLY A 111 -7.78 -0.58 -2.85
CA GLY A 111 -7.90 0.54 -3.75
C GLY A 111 -7.49 0.19 -5.17
N GLN A 112 -7.95 0.99 -6.13
CA GLN A 112 -7.58 0.82 -7.52
C GLN A 112 -7.82 2.11 -8.28
N PHE A 113 -6.98 2.38 -9.28
CA PHE A 113 -7.27 3.41 -10.25
C PHE A 113 -8.35 2.95 -11.24
N THR A 114 -9.18 3.87 -11.71
CA THR A 114 -10.02 3.65 -12.88
C THR A 114 -9.16 3.35 -14.10
N SER A 115 -9.69 2.64 -15.08
CA SER A 115 -8.94 2.24 -16.28
C SER A 115 -8.44 3.44 -17.11
N ASP A 116 -9.14 4.58 -17.02
CA ASP A 116 -8.73 5.85 -17.62
C ASP A 116 -7.76 6.65 -16.75
N GLY A 117 -7.44 6.15 -15.54
CA GLY A 117 -6.49 6.74 -14.59
C GLY A 117 -6.99 7.97 -13.84
N ARG A 118 -8.19 8.48 -14.13
CA ARG A 118 -8.65 9.77 -13.61
C ARG A 118 -9.04 9.75 -12.14
N PHE A 119 -9.43 8.59 -11.61
CA PHE A 119 -9.88 8.45 -10.24
C PHE A 119 -9.16 7.29 -9.55
N TYR A 120 -8.99 7.42 -8.25
CA TYR A 120 -8.62 6.33 -7.36
C TYR A 120 -9.82 5.97 -6.50
N LEU A 121 -10.27 4.73 -6.59
CA LEU A 121 -11.39 4.19 -5.82
C LEU A 121 -10.81 3.43 -4.63
N THR A 122 -11.37 3.62 -3.45
CA THR A 122 -11.02 2.84 -2.27
C THR A 122 -12.25 2.59 -1.42
N SER A 123 -12.22 1.51 -0.64
CA SER A 123 -13.27 1.19 0.33
C SER A 123 -12.76 1.41 1.74
N GLU A 124 -13.52 2.21 2.49
CA GLU A 124 -13.38 2.32 3.93
C GLU A 124 -14.28 1.28 4.61
N ILE A 125 -13.67 0.36 5.36
CA ILE A 125 -14.37 -0.68 6.10
C ILE A 125 -14.40 -0.31 7.59
N ASN A 126 -15.61 -0.18 8.12
CA ASN A 126 -15.86 0.23 9.50
C ASN A 126 -16.19 -0.97 10.40
N TRP A 127 -15.34 -1.99 10.40
CA TRP A 127 -15.60 -3.24 11.13
C TRP A 127 -15.69 -3.02 12.66
N ASP A 128 -14.95 -2.05 13.19
CA ASP A 128 -14.94 -1.66 14.61
C ASP A 128 -16.07 -0.70 15.04
N ARG A 129 -16.94 -0.27 14.12
CA ARG A 129 -18.02 0.67 14.44
C ARG A 129 -19.38 0.04 14.64
N TYR A 130 -19.50 -1.28 14.48
CA TYR A 130 -20.67 -1.97 14.97
C TYR A 130 -20.53 -2.11 16.49
N PRO A 131 -21.47 -1.59 17.30
CA PRO A 131 -21.50 -1.96 18.71
C PRO A 131 -21.54 -3.49 18.80
N PRO A 132 -20.99 -4.10 19.87
CA PRO A 132 -21.19 -5.52 20.12
C PRO A 132 -22.68 -5.84 19.95
N PRO A 133 -23.05 -7.02 19.40
CA PRO A 133 -24.44 -7.35 19.14
C PRO A 133 -25.28 -7.00 20.36
N LEU A 134 -26.39 -6.26 20.15
CA LEU A 134 -27.30 -5.86 21.24
C LEU A 134 -27.47 -7.05 22.17
N ALA A 135 -27.06 -6.90 23.43
CA ALA A 135 -27.17 -7.95 24.41
C ALA A 135 -28.61 -8.48 24.37
N GLN A 136 -28.79 -9.77 24.07
CA GLN A 136 -30.13 -10.33 24.01
C GLN A 136 -30.82 -10.08 25.36
N PRO A 137 -32.04 -9.51 25.38
CA PRO A 137 -32.77 -9.34 26.62
C PRO A 137 -33.02 -10.73 27.24
N GLY A 138 -32.35 -11.03 28.35
CA GLY A 138 -32.63 -12.26 29.12
C GLY A 138 -31.45 -13.03 29.71
N SER A 139 -30.19 -12.65 29.47
CA SER A 139 -29.05 -13.39 30.07
C SER A 139 -28.67 -12.87 31.46
N THR A 140 -29.58 -12.93 32.42
CA THR A 140 -29.19 -12.90 33.84
C THR A 140 -28.49 -14.21 34.17
N ARG A 141 -27.15 -14.22 34.18
CA ARG A 141 -26.39 -15.27 34.86
C ARG A 141 -26.74 -15.19 36.35
N ARG A 142 -27.49 -16.18 36.86
CA ARG A 142 -27.58 -16.44 38.30
C ARG A 142 -26.18 -16.80 38.80
N ALA A 143 -25.61 -15.96 39.66
CA ALA A 143 -24.48 -16.34 40.49
C ALA A 143 -24.91 -17.47 41.45
N LYS A 144 -24.08 -18.51 41.56
CA LYS A 144 -24.04 -19.41 42.71
C LYS A 144 -22.86 -19.01 43.57
#